data_AF-A0A8J4E0J8-F1
#
_entry.id   AF-A0A8J4E0J8-F1
#
_cell.length_a   1.000
_cell.length_b   1.000
_cell.length_c   1.000
_cell.angle_alpha   90.00
_cell.angle_beta   90.00
_cell.angle_gamma   90.00
#
_symmetry.space_group_name_H-M   'P 1'
#
loop_
_entity.id
_entity.type
_entity.pdbx_description
1 polymer ?
#
loop_
_entity_poly.entity_id
_entity_poly.type
_entity_poly.pdbx_seq_one_letter_code
_entity_poly.pdbx_strand_id
1 'polypeptide(L)'
;MIGATQRTAVRRWKLGHHAFHLYLIAMNTELPIALRLTEQRRWDALLPSLQRLTVLYDAATASMKFAADFDPDEYDTLIRPSMAPPFLSPGFSGQQNRDHATMLDLMSEAQRTLKALLRNLDVPAGLRAAATALWEAQARNRRHHILVCAKFVPDGGSLLKDYLEGKTR
;
A
#
# COMPACT_ATOMS: atom_id res chain seq x y z
N MET A 1 27.81 7.22 -16.20
CA MET A 1 27.47 5.95 -15.51
C MET A 1 27.01 6.30 -14.11
N ILE A 2 25.89 5.74 -13.63
CA ILE A 2 25.43 5.96 -12.26
C ILE A 2 26.33 5.25 -11.24
N GLY A 3 26.53 5.86 -10.07
CA GLY A 3 27.38 5.34 -8.98
C GLY A 3 26.84 4.06 -8.33
N ALA A 4 27.62 3.44 -7.44
CA ALA A 4 27.20 2.21 -6.76
C ALA A 4 25.97 2.43 -5.84
N THR A 5 25.94 3.56 -5.12
CA THR A 5 24.82 3.99 -4.26
C THR A 5 23.54 4.21 -5.07
N GLN A 6 23.65 4.92 -6.20
CA GLN A 6 22.58 5.12 -7.18
C GLN A 6 22.01 3.81 -7.74
N ARG A 7 22.88 2.85 -8.11
CA ARG A 7 22.42 1.53 -8.57
C ARG A 7 21.63 0.81 -7.49
N THR A 8 22.06 0.90 -6.23
CA THR A 8 21.33 0.34 -5.09
C THR A 8 19.98 1.03 -4.89
N ALA A 9 19.94 2.37 -4.94
CA ALA A 9 18.70 3.14 -4.82
C ALA A 9 17.68 2.75 -5.91
N VAL A 10 18.11 2.71 -7.17
CA VAL A 10 17.25 2.29 -8.30
C VAL A 10 16.75 0.85 -8.11
N ARG A 11 17.62 -0.07 -7.70
CA ARG A 11 17.25 -1.48 -7.48
C ARG A 11 16.20 -1.60 -6.38
N ARG A 12 16.43 -0.96 -5.23
CA ARG A 12 15.52 -0.98 -4.08
C ARG A 12 14.18 -0.35 -4.43
N TRP A 13 14.20 0.83 -5.04
CA TRP A 13 13.00 1.53 -5.50
C TRP A 13 12.18 0.67 -6.46
N LYS A 14 12.78 0.16 -7.55
CA LYS A 14 12.05 -0.65 -8.56
C LYS A 14 11.50 -1.94 -7.96
N LEU A 15 12.34 -2.74 -7.30
CA LEU A 15 11.93 -4.04 -6.78
C LEU A 15 10.90 -3.91 -5.65
N GLY A 16 11.05 -2.91 -4.79
CA GLY A 16 10.09 -2.65 -3.73
C GLY A 16 8.72 -2.24 -4.27
N HIS A 17 8.68 -1.39 -5.31
CA HIS A 17 7.43 -1.05 -5.98
C HIS A 17 6.83 -2.25 -6.72
N HIS A 18 7.62 -3.05 -7.45
CA HIS A 18 7.09 -4.25 -8.10
C HIS A 18 6.48 -5.23 -7.10
N ALA A 19 7.17 -5.49 -5.99
CA ALA A 19 6.62 -6.34 -4.92
C ALA A 19 5.33 -5.74 -4.34
N PHE A 20 5.28 -4.43 -4.09
CA PHE A 20 4.07 -3.76 -3.64
C PHE A 20 2.87 -3.98 -4.59
N HIS A 21 3.08 -3.85 -5.90
CA HIS A 21 2.01 -4.09 -6.89
C HIS A 21 1.54 -5.55 -6.89
N LEU A 22 2.45 -6.52 -6.73
CA LEU A 22 2.06 -7.93 -6.60
C LEU A 22 1.18 -8.17 -5.35
N TYR A 23 1.50 -7.51 -4.24
CA TYR A 23 0.66 -7.58 -3.04
C TYR A 23 -0.69 -6.92 -3.23
N LEU A 24 -0.79 -5.81 -3.97
CA LEU A 24 -2.08 -5.22 -4.33
C LEU A 24 -2.94 -6.17 -5.15
N ILE A 25 -2.37 -6.84 -6.15
CA ILE A 25 -3.09 -7.84 -6.96
C ILE A 25 -3.60 -8.99 -6.09
N ALA A 26 -2.76 -9.49 -5.18
CA ALA A 26 -3.14 -10.54 -4.23
C ALA A 26 -4.26 -10.07 -3.29
N MET A 27 -4.19 -8.85 -2.75
CA MET A 27 -5.25 -8.27 -1.92
C MET A 27 -6.55 -8.09 -2.71
N ASN A 28 -6.48 -7.58 -3.94
CA ASN A 28 -7.65 -7.41 -4.82
C ASN A 28 -8.29 -8.74 -5.22
N THR A 29 -7.55 -9.84 -5.13
CA THR A 29 -8.09 -11.21 -5.31
C THR A 29 -8.71 -11.75 -4.03
N GLU A 30 -8.07 -11.53 -2.88
CA GLU A 30 -8.49 -12.10 -1.59
C GLU A 30 -9.64 -11.33 -0.94
N LEU A 31 -9.72 -10.00 -1.10
CA LEU A 31 -10.79 -9.18 -0.51
C LEU A 31 -12.20 -9.58 -0.99
N PRO A 32 -12.46 -9.77 -2.30
CA PRO A 32 -13.76 -10.26 -2.77
C PRO A 32 -14.10 -11.67 -2.24
N ILE A 33 -13.09 -12.51 -2.03
CA ILE A 33 -13.28 -13.83 -1.41
C ILE A 33 -13.72 -13.65 0.05
N ALA A 34 -13.02 -12.82 0.83
CA ALA A 34 -13.37 -12.53 2.22
C ALA A 34 -14.78 -11.94 2.36
N LEU A 35 -15.16 -11.01 1.48
CA LEU A 35 -16.51 -10.42 1.43
C LEU A 35 -17.57 -11.50 1.21
N ARG A 36 -17.42 -12.32 0.17
CA ARG A 36 -18.35 -13.41 -0.13
C ARG A 36 -18.44 -14.43 1.03
N LEU A 37 -17.32 -14.79 1.65
CA LEU A 37 -17.30 -15.72 2.79
C LEU A 37 -17.99 -15.12 4.02
N THR A 38 -17.90 -13.79 4.19
CA THR A 38 -18.59 -13.05 5.25
C THR A 38 -20.11 -13.12 5.06
N GLU A 39 -20.60 -12.87 3.85
CA GLU A 39 -22.02 -12.96 3.49
C GLU A 39 -22.57 -14.37 3.68
N GLN A 40 -21.83 -15.38 3.21
CA GLN A 40 -22.20 -16.79 3.31
C GLN A 40 -21.99 -17.39 4.70
N ARG A 41 -21.49 -16.60 5.66
CA ARG A 41 -21.22 -17.03 7.03
C ARG A 41 -20.29 -18.25 7.14
N ARG A 42 -19.33 -18.35 6.22
CA ARG A 42 -18.38 -19.48 6.14
C ARG A 42 -17.15 -19.21 7.00
N TRP A 43 -17.33 -19.27 8.32
CA TRP A 43 -16.32 -18.85 9.31
C TRP A 43 -14.99 -19.58 9.17
N ASP A 44 -15.02 -20.90 8.97
CA ASP A 44 -13.81 -21.72 8.84
C ASP A 44 -12.93 -21.31 7.67
N ALA A 45 -13.54 -20.80 6.59
CA ALA A 45 -12.82 -20.31 5.41
C ALA A 45 -12.49 -18.81 5.51
N LEU A 46 -13.34 -18.02 6.18
CA LEU A 46 -13.13 -16.59 6.37
C LEU A 46 -11.92 -16.31 7.27
N LEU A 47 -11.76 -17.07 8.35
CA LEU A 47 -10.66 -16.90 9.28
C LEU A 47 -9.27 -16.90 8.59
N PRO A 48 -8.88 -17.95 7.82
CA PRO A 48 -7.61 -17.95 7.11
C PRO A 48 -7.54 -16.89 6.01
N SER A 49 -8.66 -16.46 5.43
CA SER A 49 -8.71 -15.36 4.46
C SER A 49 -8.29 -14.02 5.11
N LEU A 50 -8.83 -13.69 6.28
CA LEU A 50 -8.43 -12.49 7.04
C LEU A 50 -6.96 -12.54 7.48
N GLN A 51 -6.47 -13.72 7.87
CA GLN A 51 -5.06 -13.92 8.21
C GLN A 51 -4.15 -13.69 7.00
N ARG A 52 -4.50 -14.20 5.81
CA ARG A 52 -3.77 -13.93 4.56
C ARG A 52 -3.73 -12.44 4.25
N LEU A 53 -4.86 -11.74 4.35
CA LEU A 53 -4.91 -10.28 4.16
C LEU A 53 -3.99 -9.54 5.14
N THR A 54 -3.93 -9.98 6.40
CA THR A 54 -3.01 -9.41 7.40
C THR A 54 -1.56 -9.56 6.98
N VAL A 55 -1.16 -10.77 6.57
CA VAL A 55 0.20 -11.06 6.06
C VAL A 55 0.52 -10.22 4.83
N LEU A 56 -0.43 -10.08 3.90
CA LEU A 56 -0.26 -9.24 2.70
C LEU A 56 -0.03 -7.77 3.07
N TYR A 57 -0.73 -7.24 4.08
CA TYR A 57 -0.51 -5.86 4.55
C TYR A 57 0.85 -5.66 5.19
N ASP A 58 1.30 -6.63 6.00
CA ASP A 58 2.63 -6.58 6.59
C ASP A 58 3.72 -6.70 5.51
N ALA A 59 3.51 -7.55 4.49
CA ALA A 59 4.41 -7.67 3.34
C ALA A 59 4.47 -6.40 2.50
N ALA A 60 3.32 -5.76 2.22
CA ALA A 60 3.25 -4.47 1.55
C ALA A 60 3.93 -3.36 2.36
N THR A 61 3.85 -3.43 3.69
CA THR A 61 4.57 -2.51 4.60
C THR A 61 6.08 -2.71 4.49
N ALA A 62 6.54 -3.96 4.49
CA ALA A 62 7.95 -4.29 4.33
C ALA A 62 8.49 -3.86 2.96
N SER A 63 7.71 -4.03 1.89
CA SER A 63 8.13 -3.61 0.54
C SER A 63 8.26 -2.10 0.42
N MET A 64 7.38 -1.31 1.06
CA MET A 64 7.55 0.15 1.12
C MET A 64 8.82 0.55 1.87
N LYS A 65 9.11 -0.09 3.01
CA LYS A 65 10.36 0.16 3.76
C LYS A 65 11.58 -0.18 2.92
N PHE A 66 11.58 -1.32 2.26
CA PHE A 66 12.65 -1.75 1.38
C PHE A 66 12.80 -0.79 0.18
N ALA A 67 11.69 -0.36 -0.43
CA ALA A 67 11.68 0.60 -1.52
C ALA A 67 12.28 1.95 -1.13
N ALA A 68 12.26 2.29 0.16
CA ALA A 68 12.73 3.56 0.71
C ALA A 68 14.08 3.46 1.42
N ASP A 69 14.68 2.28 1.49
CA ASP A 69 15.93 2.04 2.19
C ASP A 69 17.10 2.49 1.30
N PHE A 70 17.32 3.79 1.14
CA PHE A 70 18.53 4.35 0.52
C PHE A 70 18.70 5.80 0.97
N ASP A 71 19.81 6.43 0.59
CA ASP A 71 20.11 7.81 0.98
C ASP A 71 19.11 8.80 0.33
N PRO A 72 18.48 9.71 1.11
CA PRO A 72 17.58 10.72 0.57
C PRO A 72 18.15 11.55 -0.60
N ASP A 73 19.46 11.79 -0.64
CA ASP A 73 20.09 12.55 -1.73
C ASP A 73 19.93 11.84 -3.08
N GLU A 74 19.89 10.50 -3.08
CA GLU A 74 19.65 9.71 -4.30
C GLU A 74 18.19 9.82 -4.76
N TYR A 75 17.27 10.12 -3.83
CA TYR A 75 15.88 10.40 -4.21
C TYR A 75 15.81 11.69 -5.01
N ASP A 76 16.41 12.77 -4.52
CA ASP A 76 16.30 14.08 -5.16
C ASP A 76 17.15 14.20 -6.42
N THR A 77 18.31 13.56 -6.47
CA THR A 77 19.25 13.69 -7.60
C THR A 77 18.99 12.68 -8.73
N LEU A 78 18.31 11.56 -8.45
CA LEU A 78 18.11 10.48 -9.43
C LEU A 78 16.67 9.98 -9.50
N ILE A 79 16.09 9.51 -8.38
CA ILE A 79 14.79 8.82 -8.42
C ILE A 79 13.65 9.78 -8.80
N ARG A 80 13.51 10.91 -8.10
CA ARG A 80 12.46 11.90 -8.35
C ARG A 80 12.57 12.53 -9.74
N PRO A 81 13.75 12.95 -10.24
CA PRO A 81 13.90 13.40 -11.62
C PRO A 81 13.52 12.34 -12.65
N SER A 82 13.80 11.05 -12.39
CA SER A 82 13.40 9.97 -13.31
C SER A 82 11.89 9.74 -13.39
N MET A 83 11.13 10.30 -12.44
CA MET A 83 9.66 10.26 -12.42
C MET A 83 9.01 11.54 -12.98
N ALA A 84 9.82 12.45 -13.52
CA ALA A 84 9.38 13.72 -14.10
C ALA A 84 9.70 13.77 -15.61
N PRO A 85 9.22 14.79 -16.34
CA PRO A 85 9.64 15.02 -17.72
C PRO A 85 11.17 15.16 -17.84
N PRO A 86 11.78 14.68 -18.94
CA PRO A 86 11.16 14.09 -20.13
C PRO A 86 10.86 12.58 -20.01
N PHE A 87 11.12 11.95 -18.87
CA PHE A 87 11.05 10.49 -18.73
C PHE A 87 9.63 9.97 -18.51
N LEU A 88 8.82 10.71 -17.76
CA LEU A 88 7.40 10.44 -17.54
C LEU A 88 6.57 11.71 -17.78
N SER A 89 5.27 11.53 -17.96
CA SER A 89 4.33 12.65 -18.05
C SER A 89 4.36 13.52 -16.79
N PRO A 90 4.17 14.85 -16.92
CA PRO A 90 4.02 15.73 -15.78
C PRO A 90 2.94 15.24 -14.81
N GLY A 91 3.16 15.43 -13.51
CA GLY A 91 2.18 15.07 -12.48
C GLY A 91 2.09 13.58 -12.16
N PHE A 92 3.06 12.76 -12.58
CA PHE A 92 3.14 11.35 -12.16
C PHE A 92 3.03 11.23 -10.64
N SER A 93 2.12 10.36 -10.18
CA SER A 93 1.89 10.12 -8.76
C SER A 93 1.38 8.72 -8.50
N GLY A 94 1.82 8.13 -7.38
CA GLY A 94 1.29 6.86 -6.89
C GLY A 94 -0.21 6.88 -6.60
N GLN A 95 -0.82 8.07 -6.43
CA GLN A 95 -2.27 8.22 -6.31
C GLN A 95 -3.05 7.78 -7.56
N GLN A 96 -2.39 7.73 -8.72
CA GLN A 96 -3.00 7.32 -9.99
C GLN A 96 -3.05 5.79 -10.16
N ASN A 97 -2.53 5.04 -9.19
CA ASN A 97 -2.54 3.58 -9.23
C ASN A 97 -3.97 3.03 -9.02
N ARG A 98 -4.56 2.50 -10.10
CA ARG A 98 -5.92 1.95 -10.11
C ARG A 98 -6.08 0.74 -9.18
N ASP A 99 -5.10 -0.17 -9.14
CA ASP A 99 -5.16 -1.35 -8.27
C ASP A 99 -5.17 -0.95 -6.80
N HIS A 100 -4.42 0.10 -6.44
CA HIS A 100 -4.42 0.63 -5.08
C HIS A 100 -5.77 1.26 -4.72
N ALA A 101 -6.37 2.04 -5.63
CA ALA A 101 -7.70 2.60 -5.42
C ALA A 101 -8.75 1.50 -5.22
N THR A 102 -8.76 0.48 -6.09
CA THR A 102 -9.64 -0.69 -5.95
C THR A 102 -9.43 -1.41 -4.62
N MET A 103 -8.18 -1.59 -4.19
CA MET A 103 -7.86 -2.23 -2.91
C MET A 103 -8.43 -1.43 -1.72
N LEU A 104 -8.30 -0.10 -1.75
CA LEU A 104 -8.85 0.77 -0.70
C LEU A 104 -10.38 0.69 -0.62
N ASP A 105 -11.06 0.68 -1.77
CA ASP A 105 -12.52 0.56 -1.84
C ASP A 105 -13.00 -0.79 -1.28
N LEU A 106 -12.39 -1.89 -1.73
CA LEU A 106 -12.68 -3.25 -1.25
C LEU A 106 -12.39 -3.41 0.24
N MET A 107 -11.29 -2.83 0.74
CA MET A 107 -10.94 -2.88 2.16
C MET A 107 -11.94 -2.07 3.01
N SER A 108 -12.40 -0.92 2.52
CA SER A 108 -13.42 -0.10 3.17
C SER A 108 -14.75 -0.86 3.28
N GLU A 109 -15.15 -1.54 2.21
CA GLU A 109 -16.32 -2.42 2.20
C GLU A 109 -16.16 -3.58 3.19
N ALA A 110 -15.05 -4.32 3.11
CA ALA A 110 -14.77 -5.44 4.00
C ALA A 110 -14.80 -5.01 5.47
N GLN A 111 -14.20 -3.86 5.81
CA GLN A 111 -14.21 -3.33 7.16
C GLN A 111 -15.63 -3.00 7.63
N ARG A 112 -16.47 -2.40 6.77
CA ARG A 112 -17.87 -2.06 7.09
C ARG A 112 -18.69 -3.33 7.35
N THR A 113 -18.60 -4.30 6.44
CA THR A 113 -19.34 -5.57 6.52
C THR A 113 -18.91 -6.38 7.75
N LEU A 114 -17.61 -6.52 7.99
CA LEU A 114 -17.10 -7.21 9.18
C LEU A 114 -17.49 -6.50 10.47
N LYS A 115 -17.43 -5.16 10.55
CA LYS A 115 -17.88 -4.42 11.74
C LYS A 115 -19.38 -4.59 12.00
N ALA A 116 -20.20 -4.64 10.97
CA ALA A 116 -21.63 -4.93 11.12
C ALA A 116 -21.85 -6.36 11.65
N LEU A 117 -21.15 -7.34 11.07
CA LEU A 117 -21.21 -8.74 11.49
C LEU A 117 -20.80 -8.92 12.97
N LEU A 118 -19.64 -8.39 13.34
CA LEU A 118 -19.05 -8.55 14.67
C LEU A 118 -19.81 -7.83 15.80
N ARG A 119 -20.77 -6.95 15.47
CA ARG A 119 -21.65 -6.30 16.45
C ARG A 119 -22.93 -7.09 16.72
N ASN A 120 -23.42 -7.84 15.73
CA ASN A 120 -24.81 -8.32 15.72
C ASN A 120 -24.93 -9.84 15.84
N LEU A 121 -23.82 -10.58 15.86
CA LEU A 121 -23.82 -12.04 15.83
C LEU A 121 -22.82 -12.63 16.83
N ASP A 122 -23.19 -13.81 17.33
CA ASP A 122 -22.25 -14.70 17.99
C ASP A 122 -21.32 -15.29 16.92
N VAL A 123 -20.07 -14.82 16.90
CA VAL A 123 -19.04 -15.22 15.94
C VAL A 123 -17.93 -15.95 16.68
N PRO A 124 -17.21 -16.89 16.03
CA PRO A 124 -16.06 -17.53 16.64
C PRO A 124 -15.05 -16.49 17.15
N ALA A 125 -14.54 -16.66 18.36
CA ALA A 125 -13.60 -15.72 18.98
C ALA A 125 -12.37 -15.43 18.10
N GLY A 126 -11.87 -16.44 17.39
CA GLY A 126 -10.76 -16.31 16.45
C GLY A 126 -11.05 -15.34 15.30
N LEU A 127 -12.31 -15.21 14.87
CA LEU A 127 -12.69 -14.31 13.78
C LEU A 127 -12.57 -12.84 14.19
N ARG A 128 -12.99 -12.50 15.41
CA ARG A 128 -12.83 -11.15 15.96
C ARG A 128 -11.35 -10.77 16.06
N ALA A 129 -10.53 -11.68 16.56
CA ALA A 129 -9.08 -11.47 16.66
C ALA A 129 -8.44 -11.26 15.28
N ALA A 130 -8.80 -12.07 14.28
CA ALA A 130 -8.28 -11.93 12.92
C ALA A 130 -8.72 -10.62 12.24
N ALA A 131 -9.97 -10.19 12.43
CA ALA A 131 -10.44 -8.91 11.91
C ALA A 131 -9.70 -7.72 12.54
N THR A 132 -9.48 -7.74 13.86
CA THR A 132 -8.69 -6.72 14.56
C THR A 132 -7.25 -6.70 14.05
N ALA A 133 -6.60 -7.86 13.90
CA ALA A 133 -5.24 -7.95 13.38
C ALA A 133 -5.12 -7.35 11.97
N LEU A 134 -6.10 -7.60 11.10
CA LEU A 134 -6.16 -7.01 9.76
C LEU A 134 -6.25 -5.47 9.82
N TRP A 135 -7.11 -4.92 10.66
CA TRP A 135 -7.23 -3.45 10.80
C TRP A 135 -5.95 -2.82 11.37
N GLU A 136 -5.30 -3.49 12.31
CA GLU A 136 -4.02 -3.04 12.84
C GLU A 136 -2.92 -3.06 11.76
N ALA A 137 -2.87 -4.10 10.93
CA ALA A 137 -1.94 -4.20 9.81
C ALA A 137 -2.17 -3.09 8.78
N GLN A 138 -3.42 -2.82 8.41
CA GLN A 138 -3.79 -1.68 7.56
C GLN A 138 -3.36 -0.34 8.18
N ALA A 139 -3.60 -0.15 9.48
CA ALA A 139 -3.20 1.08 10.18
C ALA A 139 -1.67 1.24 10.25
N ARG A 140 -0.92 0.15 10.49
CA ARG A 140 0.55 0.13 10.42
C ARG A 140 1.05 0.50 9.04
N ASN A 141 0.46 -0.09 7.99
CA ASN A 141 0.81 0.20 6.60
C ASN A 141 0.65 1.69 6.29
N ARG A 142 -0.50 2.29 6.63
CA ARG A 142 -0.76 3.73 6.44
C ARG A 142 0.24 4.60 7.20
N ARG A 143 0.55 4.29 8.46
CA ARG A 143 1.56 5.03 9.24
C ARG A 143 2.94 4.95 8.60
N HIS A 144 3.34 3.78 8.12
CA HIS A 144 4.63 3.61 7.46
C HIS A 144 4.73 4.31 6.11
N HIS A 145 3.64 4.34 5.34
CA HIS A 145 3.59 5.13 4.11
C HIS A 145 3.88 6.61 4.39
N ILE A 146 3.27 7.19 5.44
CA ILE A 146 3.52 8.58 5.85
C ILE A 146 5.00 8.79 6.23
N LEU A 147 5.57 7.88 7.02
CA LEU A 147 6.98 7.97 7.45
C LEU A 147 7.96 7.87 6.27
N VAL A 148 7.68 6.98 5.30
CA VAL A 148 8.47 6.85 4.08
C VAL A 148 8.40 8.12 3.23
N CYS A 149 7.21 8.69 3.05
CA CYS A 149 7.07 9.95 2.32
C CYS A 149 7.81 11.10 3.02
N ALA A 150 7.69 11.21 4.35
CA ALA A 150 8.35 12.26 5.13
C ALA A 150 9.89 12.19 5.06
N LYS A 151 10.47 11.00 4.88
CA LYS A 151 11.92 10.83 4.68
C LYS A 151 12.41 11.53 3.41
N PHE A 152 11.63 11.50 2.34
CA PHE A 152 12.04 12.00 1.02
C PHE A 152 11.46 13.36 0.67
N VAL A 153 10.31 13.71 1.23
CA VAL A 153 9.67 15.00 1.01
C VAL A 153 9.09 15.51 2.33
N PRO A 154 9.94 16.08 3.23
CA PRO A 154 9.51 16.52 4.56
C PRO A 154 8.36 17.54 4.52
N ASP A 155 8.35 18.42 3.52
CA ASP A 155 7.32 19.45 3.33
C ASP A 155 6.05 18.92 2.65
N GLY A 156 5.98 17.61 2.39
CA GLY A 156 4.83 16.98 1.71
C GLY A 156 4.69 17.37 0.23
N GLY A 157 5.75 17.88 -0.40
CA GLY A 157 5.78 18.20 -1.82
C GLY A 157 5.43 17.00 -2.70
N SER A 158 4.76 17.25 -3.82
CA SER A 158 4.31 16.19 -4.72
C SER A 158 4.37 16.69 -6.16
N LEU A 159 4.90 15.87 -7.08
CA LEU A 159 4.93 16.18 -8.51
C LEU A 159 3.52 16.45 -9.07
N LEU A 160 2.50 15.77 -8.54
CA LEU A 160 1.11 16.01 -8.92
C LEU A 160 0.62 17.37 -8.44
N LYS A 161 0.94 17.76 -7.19
CA LYS A 161 0.58 19.07 -6.66
C LYS A 161 1.28 20.19 -7.45
N ASP A 162 2.58 20.03 -7.70
CA ASP A 162 3.38 20.98 -8.48
C ASP A 162 2.77 21.18 -9.87
N TYR A 163 2.38 20.08 -10.53
CA TYR A 163 1.71 20.12 -11.83
C TYR A 163 0.34 20.84 -11.79
N LEU A 164 -0.52 20.51 -10.83
CA LEU A 164 -1.85 21.13 -10.68
C LEU A 164 -1.77 22.63 -10.34
N GLU A 165 -0.74 23.05 -9.62
CA GLU A 165 -0.48 24.45 -9.29
C GLU A 165 0.26 25.22 -10.41
N GLY A 166 0.55 24.57 -11.54
CA GLY A 166 1.27 25.19 -12.66
C GLY A 166 2.75 25.47 -12.37
N LYS A 167 3.30 24.93 -11.28
CA LYS A 167 4.72 25.04 -10.95
C LYS A 167 5.51 24.09 -11.85
N THR A 168 5.97 24.61 -12.97
CA THR A 168 6.90 23.88 -13.84
C THR A 168 8.31 24.07 -13.26
N ARG A 169 8.95 23.00 -12.80
CA ARG A 169 10.40 22.99 -12.57
C ARG A 169 11.13 22.69 -13.87
#